data_AF-A0A415SC70-F1
#
_entry.id   AF-A0A415SC70-F1
#
_cell.length_a   1.000
_cell.length_b   1.000
_cell.length_c   1.000
_cell.angle_alpha   90.00
_cell.angle_beta   90.00
_cell.angle_gamma   90.00
#
_symmetry.space_group_name_H-M   'P 1'
#
loop_
_entity.id
_entity.type
_entity.pdbx_description
1 polymer ?
#
loop_
_entity_poly.entity_id
_entity_poly.type
_entity_poly.pdbx_seq_one_letter_code
_entity_poly.pdbx_strand_id
1 'polypeptide(L)'
;MFDKKNYVLNCDICDARKMKEEDYNNYKNMIINADIVIVSTSSKSILNRLPVTINQDYTIEIADDVETELKVINGSYEITDSMVVQEHTLLIVNGALNIHSGTKEILEKYEKIHVNGSVRCAESISGYLTKLSASNSVSIYPDDCMILNDTFIVDKYFPLRAKEDNKYYVKDKVIIQDKSVDMQKLVEKNVRFVTEQLIIPEEMVESCIELFDAKVNFVVIPAGMALHYGDAVLNEELLKKEGDSIYVYGNLKVPEDVKLDTLDELISKLMVKETVVLMKNQEASFKKLNVDYQRLEFEWEGRIIENKPNISIDKILLENSSDQVLVRNIATVKIAQDVTPELILNYLRIQNCAQVLCNEEQKSVIVAISQNVAQIGEADGEELPGKNIGIQDLLFAKVINADSYIL
;
A
#
# COMPACT_ATOMS: atom_id res chain seq x y z
N MET A 1 -28.86 16.63 -40.79
CA MET A 1 -28.89 16.15 -39.39
C MET A 1 -27.43 15.96 -39.01
N PHE A 2 -26.84 16.86 -38.22
CA PHE A 2 -25.45 16.71 -37.81
C PHE A 2 -25.40 15.60 -36.76
N ASP A 3 -24.57 14.58 -36.98
CA ASP A 3 -24.37 13.52 -35.99
C ASP A 3 -23.86 14.13 -34.68
N LYS A 4 -24.60 13.91 -33.59
CA LYS A 4 -24.18 14.32 -32.25
C LYS A 4 -22.88 13.60 -31.89
N LYS A 5 -21.90 14.34 -31.37
CA LYS A 5 -20.60 13.81 -30.94
C LYS A 5 -20.69 13.15 -29.57
N ASN A 6 -19.77 12.24 -29.26
CA ASN A 6 -19.55 11.75 -27.90
C ASN A 6 -18.72 12.76 -27.10
N TYR A 7 -18.85 12.77 -25.78
CA TYR A 7 -18.02 13.55 -24.86
C TYR A 7 -17.34 12.60 -23.86
N VAL A 8 -16.03 12.72 -23.71
CA VAL A 8 -15.25 11.95 -22.74
C VAL A 8 -14.41 12.92 -21.93
N LEU A 9 -14.62 12.94 -20.63
CA LEU A 9 -13.81 13.68 -19.67
C LEU A 9 -13.05 12.67 -18.81
N ASN A 10 -11.73 12.80 -18.78
CA ASN A 10 -10.86 12.10 -17.84
C ASN A 10 -10.19 13.15 -16.95
N CYS A 11 -10.45 13.08 -15.65
CA CYS A 11 -9.79 13.98 -14.70
C CYS A 11 -9.80 13.45 -13.28
N ASP A 12 -8.82 13.80 -12.45
CA ASP A 12 -8.81 13.34 -11.06
C ASP A 12 -10.01 13.94 -10.29
N ILE A 13 -10.33 15.22 -10.54
CA ILE A 13 -11.45 15.91 -9.87
C ILE A 13 -12.37 16.57 -10.89
N CYS A 14 -13.64 16.16 -10.91
CA CYS A 14 -14.71 16.78 -11.70
C CYS A 14 -15.64 17.59 -10.78
N ASP A 15 -15.65 18.91 -10.93
CA ASP A 15 -16.58 19.80 -10.22
C ASP A 15 -17.79 20.13 -11.12
N ALA A 16 -18.91 19.48 -10.84
CA ALA A 16 -20.15 19.65 -11.58
C ALA A 16 -21.09 20.68 -10.96
N ARG A 17 -20.75 21.31 -9.81
CA ARG A 17 -21.68 22.19 -9.06
C ARG A 17 -22.22 23.34 -9.91
N LYS A 18 -21.44 23.83 -10.87
CA LYS A 18 -21.79 25.00 -11.71
C LYS A 18 -22.25 24.62 -13.13
N MET A 19 -22.46 23.33 -13.39
CA MET A 19 -22.81 22.86 -14.73
C MET A 19 -24.14 23.41 -15.21
N LYS A 20 -24.25 23.63 -16.52
CA LYS A 20 -25.52 24.00 -17.18
C LYS A 20 -25.90 22.95 -18.20
N GLU A 21 -27.16 22.53 -18.17
CA GLU A 21 -27.67 21.48 -19.06
C GLU A 21 -27.51 21.82 -20.55
N GLU A 22 -27.68 23.10 -20.91
CA GLU A 22 -27.56 23.60 -22.29
C GLU A 22 -26.18 23.36 -22.93
N ASP A 23 -25.12 23.34 -22.14
CA ASP A 23 -23.74 23.13 -22.62
C ASP A 23 -23.50 21.67 -23.05
N TYR A 24 -24.36 20.75 -22.59
CA TYR A 24 -24.17 19.31 -22.73
C TYR A 24 -25.29 18.59 -23.51
N ASN A 25 -26.44 19.23 -23.72
CA ASN A 25 -27.60 18.66 -24.44
C ASN A 25 -27.32 18.22 -25.90
N ASN A 26 -26.25 18.72 -26.50
CA ASN A 26 -25.87 18.41 -27.88
C ASN A 26 -25.00 17.15 -28.03
N TYR A 27 -24.56 16.53 -26.93
CA TYR A 27 -23.80 15.27 -26.99
C TYR A 27 -24.73 14.05 -27.09
N LYS A 28 -24.25 13.01 -27.78
CA LYS A 28 -24.97 11.74 -27.95
C LYS A 28 -24.87 10.90 -26.68
N ASN A 29 -23.65 10.74 -26.18
CA ASN A 29 -23.30 10.07 -24.94
C ASN A 29 -22.17 10.86 -24.28
N MET A 30 -22.17 10.90 -22.95
CA MET A 30 -21.13 11.49 -22.13
C MET A 30 -20.51 10.43 -21.23
N ILE A 31 -19.20 10.47 -21.06
CA ILE A 31 -18.47 9.62 -20.13
C ILE A 31 -17.59 10.53 -19.28
N ILE A 32 -17.72 10.43 -17.97
CA ILE A 32 -16.89 11.13 -16.99
C ILE A 32 -16.13 10.06 -16.23
N ASN A 33 -14.81 10.01 -16.41
CA ASN A 33 -13.91 9.17 -15.63
C ASN A 33 -13.19 10.10 -14.65
N ALA A 34 -13.46 9.96 -13.35
CA ALA A 34 -12.83 10.80 -12.35
C ALA A 34 -12.71 10.14 -10.99
N ASP A 35 -11.63 10.40 -10.24
CA ASP A 35 -11.49 9.86 -8.89
C ASP A 35 -12.58 10.47 -7.98
N ILE A 36 -12.78 11.78 -8.09
CA ILE A 36 -13.75 12.53 -7.29
C ILE A 36 -14.69 13.33 -8.18
N VAL A 37 -16.00 13.18 -7.97
CA VAL A 37 -17.03 14.03 -8.58
C VAL A 37 -17.71 14.86 -7.51
N ILE A 38 -17.66 16.18 -7.64
CA ILE A 38 -18.32 17.13 -6.73
C ILE A 38 -19.63 17.57 -7.39
N VAL A 39 -20.75 17.33 -6.70
CA VAL A 39 -22.08 17.64 -7.21
C VAL A 39 -22.85 18.50 -6.20
N SER A 40 -23.83 19.22 -6.72
CA SER A 40 -24.90 19.81 -5.93
C SER A 40 -26.23 19.13 -6.23
N THR A 41 -27.30 19.49 -5.51
CA THR A 41 -28.61 18.89 -5.76
C THR A 41 -29.09 19.24 -7.18
N SER A 42 -28.89 20.49 -7.61
CA SER A 42 -29.22 20.94 -8.95
C SER A 42 -28.38 20.23 -10.03
N SER A 43 -27.06 20.13 -9.88
CA SER A 43 -26.20 19.49 -10.88
C SER A 43 -26.43 17.98 -10.96
N LYS A 44 -26.67 17.31 -9.84
CA LYS A 44 -27.07 15.90 -9.81
C LYS A 44 -28.38 15.66 -10.57
N SER A 45 -29.35 16.59 -10.45
CA SER A 45 -30.58 16.51 -11.24
C SER A 45 -30.34 16.71 -12.73
N ILE A 46 -29.37 17.54 -13.14
CA ILE A 46 -29.00 17.72 -14.55
C ILE A 46 -28.32 16.45 -15.07
N LEU A 47 -27.34 15.91 -14.35
CA LEU A 47 -26.64 14.68 -14.72
C LEU A 47 -27.62 13.51 -14.93
N ASN A 48 -28.62 13.35 -14.07
CA ASN A 48 -29.64 12.31 -14.21
C ASN A 48 -30.52 12.44 -15.47
N ARG A 49 -30.59 13.61 -16.11
CA ARG A 49 -31.33 13.83 -17.36
C ARG A 49 -30.47 13.66 -18.61
N LEU A 50 -29.15 13.79 -18.47
CA LEU A 50 -28.20 13.66 -19.57
C LEU A 50 -27.85 12.18 -19.84
N PRO A 51 -27.50 11.82 -21.09
CA PRO A 51 -27.02 10.48 -21.43
C PRO A 51 -25.56 10.30 -20.96
N VAL A 52 -25.33 10.36 -19.65
CA VAL A 52 -24.00 10.34 -19.03
C VAL A 52 -23.75 9.04 -18.26
N THR A 53 -22.56 8.48 -18.46
CA THR A 53 -21.98 7.44 -17.60
C THR A 53 -20.88 8.09 -16.78
N ILE A 54 -20.95 7.98 -15.46
CA ILE A 54 -19.93 8.49 -14.54
C ILE A 54 -19.23 7.27 -13.92
N ASN A 55 -17.92 7.20 -14.12
CA ASN A 55 -17.04 6.20 -13.53
C ASN A 55 -16.17 6.94 -12.50
N GLN A 56 -16.53 6.81 -11.23
CA GLN A 56 -15.83 7.49 -10.15
C GLN A 56 -15.64 6.67 -8.90
N ASP A 57 -14.59 6.99 -8.15
CA ASP A 57 -14.28 6.35 -6.87
C ASP A 57 -15.08 6.97 -5.72
N TYR A 58 -15.25 8.30 -5.74
CA TYR A 58 -15.93 9.03 -4.68
C TYR A 58 -16.80 10.18 -5.19
N THR A 59 -17.90 10.46 -4.48
CA THR A 59 -18.78 11.59 -4.77
C THR A 59 -18.92 12.49 -3.54
N ILE A 60 -18.73 13.79 -3.76
CA ILE A 60 -18.89 14.83 -2.75
C ILE A 60 -20.14 15.63 -3.09
N GLU A 61 -21.16 15.54 -2.23
CA GLU A 61 -22.37 16.34 -2.36
C GLU A 61 -22.26 17.59 -1.50
N ILE A 62 -22.51 18.75 -2.12
CA ILE A 62 -22.58 20.06 -1.46
C ILE A 62 -23.95 20.67 -1.74
N ALA A 63 -24.59 21.26 -0.73
CA ALA A 63 -25.89 21.90 -0.91
C ALA A 63 -25.78 23.13 -1.83
N ASP A 64 -26.81 23.39 -2.64
CA ASP A 64 -26.80 24.48 -3.64
C ASP A 64 -26.70 25.89 -3.02
N ASP A 65 -27.13 26.05 -1.78
CA ASP A 65 -27.12 27.30 -1.03
C ASP A 65 -25.79 27.58 -0.30
N VAL A 66 -24.84 26.65 -0.36
CA VAL A 66 -23.53 26.78 0.29
C VAL A 66 -22.47 27.09 -0.76
N GLU A 67 -22.04 28.35 -0.80
CA GLU A 67 -20.87 28.75 -1.59
C GLU A 67 -19.60 28.22 -0.93
N THR A 68 -18.95 27.28 -1.60
CA THR A 68 -17.83 26.50 -1.04
C THR A 68 -16.56 26.70 -1.87
N GLU A 69 -15.48 27.14 -1.22
CA GLU A 69 -14.14 27.24 -1.83
C GLU A 69 -13.54 25.84 -1.95
N LEU A 70 -13.12 25.44 -3.16
CA LEU A 70 -12.44 24.16 -3.37
C LEU A 70 -10.93 24.35 -3.23
N LYS A 71 -10.32 23.63 -2.28
CA LYS A 71 -8.88 23.56 -2.08
C LYS A 71 -8.38 22.14 -2.29
N VAL A 72 -7.53 21.95 -3.30
CA VAL A 72 -6.92 20.66 -3.64
C VAL A 72 -5.43 20.69 -3.31
N ILE A 73 -4.94 19.72 -2.55
CA ILE A 73 -3.54 19.61 -2.12
C ILE A 73 -3.00 18.23 -2.47
N ASN A 74 -1.89 18.19 -3.20
CA ASN A 74 -1.15 16.95 -3.48
C ASN A 74 0.05 16.85 -2.53
N GLY A 75 0.28 15.67 -1.97
CA GLY A 75 1.37 15.41 -1.02
C GLY A 75 0.94 15.49 0.44
N SER A 76 1.79 16.09 1.28
CA SER A 76 1.54 16.21 2.73
C SER A 76 0.94 17.58 3.08
N TYR A 77 -0.13 17.58 3.86
CA TYR A 77 -0.79 18.78 4.37
C TYR A 77 -0.96 18.70 5.88
N GLU A 78 -0.90 19.85 6.55
CA GLU A 78 -1.14 19.94 7.98
C GLU A 78 -2.30 20.91 8.25
N ILE A 79 -3.08 20.64 9.30
CA ILE A 79 -4.06 21.59 9.86
C ILE A 79 -3.55 21.94 11.25
N THR A 80 -3.22 23.21 11.47
CA THR A 80 -2.74 23.75 12.75
C THR A 80 -3.71 24.81 13.27
N ASP A 81 -3.66 25.09 14.57
CA ASP A 81 -4.49 26.11 15.24
C ASP A 81 -4.23 27.55 14.76
N SER A 82 -3.05 27.80 14.20
CA SER A 82 -2.63 29.07 13.62
C SER A 82 -3.14 29.33 12.20
N MET A 83 -3.84 28.38 11.58
CA MET A 83 -4.32 28.53 10.20
C MET A 83 -5.49 29.49 10.08
N VAL A 84 -5.51 30.25 8.99
CA VAL A 84 -6.68 31.03 8.57
C VAL A 84 -7.35 30.29 7.43
N VAL A 85 -8.54 29.76 7.69
CA VAL A 85 -9.37 29.02 6.72
C VAL A 85 -10.66 29.82 6.48
N GLN A 86 -11.11 29.87 5.22
CA GLN A 86 -12.38 30.50 4.85
C GLN A 86 -13.55 29.60 5.28
N GLU A 87 -14.68 30.21 5.65
CA GLU A 87 -15.90 29.46 5.93
C GLU A 87 -16.34 28.65 4.70
N HIS A 88 -16.91 27.48 4.95
CA HIS A 88 -17.37 26.54 3.92
C HIS A 88 -16.27 26.10 2.94
N THR A 89 -15.05 25.86 3.44
CA THR A 89 -13.98 25.30 2.57
C THR A 89 -14.21 23.80 2.33
N LEU A 90 -14.14 23.37 1.08
CA LEU A 90 -14.02 21.97 0.68
C LEU A 90 -12.54 21.63 0.47
N LEU A 91 -11.97 20.79 1.33
CA LEU A 91 -10.57 20.36 1.24
C LEU A 91 -10.47 18.96 0.65
N ILE A 92 -9.65 18.80 -0.39
CA ILE A 92 -9.27 17.52 -0.96
C ILE A 92 -7.75 17.37 -0.83
N VAL A 93 -7.29 16.30 -0.19
CA VAL A 93 -5.86 15.99 -0.01
C VAL A 93 -5.54 14.66 -0.67
N ASN A 94 -4.69 14.67 -1.69
CA ASN A 94 -4.14 13.47 -2.32
C ASN A 94 -2.78 13.16 -1.71
N GLY A 95 -2.78 12.38 -0.62
CA GLY A 95 -1.57 12.07 0.14
C GLY A 95 -1.83 11.97 1.64
N ALA A 96 -1.07 12.71 2.44
CA ALA A 96 -1.11 12.61 3.91
C ALA A 96 -1.68 13.89 4.54
N LEU A 97 -2.59 13.74 5.49
CA LEU A 97 -3.14 14.84 6.28
C LEU A 97 -2.80 14.68 7.76
N ASN A 98 -2.13 15.66 8.36
CA ASN A 98 -1.88 15.73 9.79
C ASN A 98 -2.77 16.81 10.43
N ILE A 99 -3.58 16.45 11.41
CA ILE A 99 -4.49 17.37 12.11
C ILE A 99 -4.03 17.50 13.56
N HIS A 100 -3.53 18.68 13.91
CA HIS A 100 -2.94 18.96 15.23
C HIS A 100 -3.99 19.25 16.31
N SER A 101 -3.58 19.20 17.57
CA SER A 101 -4.41 19.60 18.70
C SER A 101 -4.82 21.08 18.60
N GLY A 102 -5.91 21.47 19.27
CA GLY A 102 -6.39 22.86 19.23
C GLY A 102 -7.08 23.30 17.93
N THR A 103 -7.23 22.40 16.95
CA THR A 103 -7.76 22.74 15.61
C THR A 103 -9.29 22.71 15.49
N LYS A 104 -10.02 22.51 16.60
CA LYS A 104 -11.48 22.36 16.58
C LYS A 104 -12.19 23.48 15.80
N GLU A 105 -11.91 24.73 16.13
CA GLU A 105 -12.54 25.90 15.47
C GLU A 105 -12.16 25.99 13.99
N ILE A 106 -10.97 25.50 13.61
CA ILE A 106 -10.53 25.45 12.22
C ILE A 106 -11.29 24.35 11.45
N LEU A 107 -11.49 23.18 12.07
CA LEU A 107 -12.24 22.07 11.49
C LEU A 107 -13.71 22.42 11.24
N GLU A 108 -14.31 23.26 12.09
CA GLU A 108 -15.70 23.70 11.94
C GLU A 108 -15.94 24.47 10.63
N LYS A 109 -14.93 25.22 10.15
CA LYS A 109 -14.99 26.02 8.91
C LYS A 109 -14.97 25.20 7.63
N TYR A 110 -14.50 23.97 7.68
CA TYR A 110 -14.56 23.10 6.51
C TYR A 110 -15.99 22.60 6.32
N GLU A 111 -16.48 22.61 5.08
CA GLU A 111 -17.74 21.96 4.72
C GLU A 111 -17.54 20.45 4.63
N LYS A 112 -16.42 20.04 4.02
CA LYS A 112 -15.98 18.65 3.96
C LYS A 112 -14.47 18.57 3.79
N ILE A 113 -13.88 17.52 4.34
CA ILE A 113 -12.47 17.16 4.13
C ILE A 113 -12.46 15.76 3.53
N HIS A 114 -11.89 15.61 2.34
CA HIS A 114 -11.67 14.31 1.73
C HIS A 114 -10.18 14.06 1.54
N VAL A 115 -9.71 12.88 1.97
CA VAL A 115 -8.31 12.51 1.88
C VAL A 115 -8.18 11.21 1.07
N ASN A 116 -7.65 11.32 -0.14
CA ASN A 116 -7.19 10.16 -0.89
C ASN A 116 -5.80 9.75 -0.38
N GLY A 117 -5.79 9.09 0.77
CA GLY A 117 -4.58 8.64 1.46
C GLY A 117 -4.75 8.51 2.96
N SER A 118 -3.74 8.90 3.74
CA SER A 118 -3.67 8.68 5.19
C SER A 118 -3.96 9.95 6.00
N VAL A 119 -4.59 9.76 7.15
CA VAL A 119 -4.90 10.82 8.12
C VAL A 119 -4.28 10.49 9.46
N ARG A 120 -3.57 11.45 10.05
CA ARG A 120 -3.14 11.42 11.45
C ARG A 120 -3.81 12.55 12.20
N CYS A 121 -4.42 12.25 13.34
CA CYS A 121 -5.22 13.22 14.08
C CYS A 121 -4.86 13.18 15.57
N ALA A 122 -4.71 14.34 16.20
CA ALA A 122 -4.50 14.42 17.63
C ALA A 122 -5.71 13.89 18.41
N GLU A 123 -5.48 13.22 19.54
CA GLU A 123 -6.54 12.56 20.31
C GLU A 123 -7.67 13.50 20.71
N SER A 124 -7.35 14.72 21.16
CA SER A 124 -8.32 15.74 21.55
C SER A 124 -9.31 16.15 20.45
N ILE A 125 -8.94 16.01 19.16
CA ILE A 125 -9.78 16.43 18.04
C ILE A 125 -10.49 15.29 17.32
N SER A 126 -10.20 14.03 17.67
CA SER A 126 -10.74 12.84 17.01
C SER A 126 -12.27 12.81 16.95
N GLY A 127 -12.95 13.31 17.98
CA GLY A 127 -14.41 13.42 18.04
C GLY A 127 -15.02 14.47 17.11
N TYR A 128 -14.22 15.34 16.49
CA TYR A 128 -14.67 16.44 15.63
C TYR A 128 -14.46 16.16 14.13
N LEU A 129 -14.05 14.95 13.77
CA LEU A 129 -13.80 14.55 12.38
C LEU A 129 -15.06 14.15 11.59
N THR A 130 -16.25 14.60 11.99
CA THR A 130 -17.53 14.19 11.37
C THR A 130 -17.66 14.59 9.90
N LYS A 131 -16.90 15.60 9.46
CA LYS A 131 -16.86 16.10 8.08
C LYS A 131 -15.72 15.50 7.26
N LEU A 132 -14.93 14.58 7.83
CA LEU A 132 -13.77 13.96 7.19
C LEU A 132 -14.13 12.60 6.58
N SER A 133 -13.65 12.35 5.37
CA SER A 133 -13.57 11.00 4.80
C SER A 133 -12.16 10.72 4.29
N ALA A 134 -11.68 9.49 4.45
CA ALA A 134 -10.36 9.07 4.01
C ALA A 134 -10.42 7.69 3.33
N SER A 135 -9.65 7.52 2.26
CA SER A 135 -9.64 6.29 1.46
C SER A 135 -8.78 5.16 2.05
N ASN A 136 -7.75 5.49 2.84
CA ASN A 136 -6.81 4.47 3.36
C ASN A 136 -6.92 4.29 4.89
N SER A 137 -6.18 5.08 5.67
CA SER A 137 -6.05 4.87 7.12
C SER A 137 -6.25 6.17 7.89
N VAL A 138 -6.92 6.06 9.03
CA VAL A 138 -7.02 7.13 10.03
C VAL A 138 -6.36 6.62 11.30
N SER A 139 -5.31 7.30 11.74
CA SER A 139 -4.63 6.98 13.00
C SER A 139 -4.70 8.15 13.96
N ILE A 140 -4.90 7.85 15.25
CA ILE A 140 -4.94 8.85 16.32
C ILE A 140 -3.60 8.84 17.02
N TYR A 141 -3.06 10.02 17.31
CA TYR A 141 -1.83 10.19 18.09
C TYR A 141 -2.08 11.05 19.34
N PRO A 142 -1.31 10.86 20.43
CA PRO A 142 -1.49 11.67 21.63
C PRO A 142 -1.26 13.16 21.37
N ASP A 143 -1.97 14.01 22.11
CA ASP A 143 -1.77 15.45 22.03
C ASP A 143 -0.33 15.87 22.38
N ASP A 144 0.05 17.07 21.94
CA ASP A 144 1.33 17.72 22.23
C ASP A 144 2.57 16.94 21.75
N CYS A 145 2.42 16.18 20.66
CA CYS A 145 3.51 15.45 20.02
C CYS A 145 3.91 16.10 18.69
N MET A 146 5.22 16.15 18.44
CA MET A 146 5.76 16.36 17.09
C MET A 146 5.68 15.06 16.30
N ILE A 147 5.07 15.09 15.12
CA ILE A 147 4.93 13.93 14.24
C ILE A 147 6.23 13.72 13.46
N LEU A 148 6.73 12.48 13.46
CA LEU A 148 7.84 12.03 12.62
C LEU A 148 7.33 11.05 11.54
N ASN A 149 8.27 10.49 10.76
CA ASN A 149 7.96 9.41 9.82
C ASN A 149 7.41 8.18 10.55
N ASP A 150 6.61 7.36 9.87
CA ASP A 150 6.02 6.15 10.46
C ASP A 150 7.09 5.19 10.98
N THR A 151 8.16 5.01 10.22
CA THR A 151 9.42 4.44 10.68
C THR A 151 10.46 5.55 10.80
N PHE A 152 11.03 5.71 11.99
CA PHE A 152 12.04 6.73 12.26
C PHE A 152 13.38 6.11 12.63
N ILE A 153 14.39 6.28 11.77
CA ILE A 153 15.78 5.90 12.06
C ILE A 153 16.46 7.10 12.73
N VAL A 154 16.92 6.90 13.96
CA VAL A 154 17.60 7.95 14.72
C VAL A 154 19.00 8.14 14.16
N ASP A 155 19.22 9.27 13.48
CA ASP A 155 20.55 9.66 13.04
C ASP A 155 21.37 10.32 14.15
N LYS A 156 22.69 10.32 13.97
CA LYS A 156 23.68 10.92 14.88
C LYS A 156 23.39 12.37 15.28
N TYR A 157 22.68 13.13 14.44
CA TYR A 157 22.41 14.54 14.66
C TYR A 157 21.04 14.81 15.27
N PHE A 158 20.17 13.80 15.39
CA PHE A 158 18.87 13.96 16.02
C PHE A 158 18.97 14.49 17.47
N PRO A 159 19.88 14.01 18.35
CA PRO A 159 20.07 14.60 19.67
C PRO A 159 20.39 16.10 19.68
N LEU A 160 20.97 16.63 18.59
CA LEU A 160 21.22 18.07 18.45
C LEU A 160 19.96 18.84 18.06
N ARG A 161 19.14 18.27 17.17
CA ARG A 161 17.93 18.89 16.61
C ARG A 161 16.68 18.72 17.48
N ALA A 162 16.65 17.70 18.33
CA ALA A 162 15.53 17.45 19.24
C ALA A 162 15.32 18.66 20.16
N LYS A 163 14.06 19.08 20.30
CA LYS A 163 13.66 20.16 21.20
C LYS A 163 13.57 19.60 22.62
N GLU A 164 14.00 20.41 23.57
CA GLU A 164 13.87 20.13 25.00
C GLU A 164 12.38 20.02 25.39
N ASP A 165 12.09 19.17 26.37
CA ASP A 165 10.76 18.92 26.94
C ASP A 165 9.68 18.51 25.92
N ASN A 166 10.06 17.74 24.90
CA ASN A 166 9.19 17.46 23.77
C ASN A 166 8.92 15.97 23.53
N LYS A 167 7.73 15.68 23.00
CA LYS A 167 7.29 14.33 22.64
C LYS A 167 7.31 14.15 21.13
N TYR A 168 7.82 13.01 20.67
CA TYR A 168 7.89 12.65 19.26
C TYR A 168 7.03 11.42 18.99
N TYR A 169 6.02 11.58 18.15
CA TYR A 169 5.16 10.47 17.74
C TYR A 169 5.71 9.81 16.47
N VAL A 170 5.89 8.49 16.54
CA VAL A 170 6.36 7.63 15.46
C VAL A 170 5.41 6.45 15.40
N LYS A 171 4.62 6.36 14.32
CA LYS A 171 3.50 5.43 14.21
C LYS A 171 3.92 3.96 14.40
N ASP A 172 4.91 3.51 13.63
CA ASP A 172 5.25 2.09 13.57
C ASP A 172 6.41 1.77 14.50
N LYS A 173 7.58 2.37 14.25
CA LYS A 173 8.79 2.02 15.00
C LYS A 173 9.89 3.06 14.97
N VAL A 174 10.62 3.13 16.08
CA VAL A 174 11.90 3.83 16.20
C VAL A 174 13.03 2.83 16.03
N ILE A 175 14.06 3.21 15.27
CA ILE A 175 15.23 2.37 15.01
C ILE A 175 16.49 3.13 15.40
N ILE A 176 17.27 2.54 16.29
CA ILE A 176 18.57 3.04 16.68
C ILE A 176 19.59 2.03 16.20
N GLN A 177 20.44 2.41 15.26
CA GLN A 177 21.46 1.52 14.68
C GLN A 177 22.88 2.09 14.82
N ASP A 178 23.01 3.41 14.83
CA ASP A 178 24.30 4.09 14.97
C ASP A 178 24.65 4.21 16.47
N LYS A 179 25.62 3.39 16.90
CA LYS A 179 26.12 3.38 18.29
C LYS A 179 26.78 4.69 18.72
N SER A 180 27.02 5.63 17.78
CA SER A 180 27.54 6.96 18.08
C SER A 180 26.48 8.03 18.35
N VAL A 181 25.19 7.66 18.31
CA VAL A 181 24.09 8.55 18.71
C VAL A 181 24.16 8.80 20.22
N ASP A 182 24.16 10.07 20.60
CA ASP A 182 24.17 10.51 22.00
C ASP A 182 22.76 10.43 22.60
N MET A 183 22.39 9.24 23.08
CA MET A 183 21.10 9.00 23.71
C MET A 183 20.95 9.73 25.05
N GLN A 184 22.05 9.90 25.79
CA GLN A 184 22.05 10.63 27.06
C GLN A 184 21.63 12.08 26.87
N LYS A 185 22.10 12.73 25.80
CA LYS A 185 21.65 14.08 25.44
C LYS A 185 20.14 14.18 25.18
N LEU A 186 19.49 13.13 24.67
CA LEU A 186 18.02 13.10 24.54
C LEU A 186 17.34 12.99 25.90
N VAL A 187 17.92 12.18 26.81
CA VAL A 187 17.43 12.03 28.19
C VAL A 187 17.56 13.35 28.95
N GLU A 188 18.72 14.01 28.86
CA GLU A 188 18.98 15.33 29.46
C GLU A 188 17.99 16.40 28.95
N LYS A 189 17.61 16.31 27.67
CA LYS A 189 16.59 17.18 27.06
C LYS A 189 15.16 16.81 27.43
N ASN A 190 14.94 15.79 28.26
CA ASN A 190 13.61 15.28 28.62
C ASN A 190 12.75 14.95 27.38
N VAL A 191 13.39 14.38 26.35
CA VAL A 191 12.70 13.93 25.13
C VAL A 191 11.95 12.63 25.41
N ARG A 192 10.78 12.46 24.79
CA ARG A 192 10.06 11.18 24.79
C ARG A 192 9.65 10.75 23.39
N PHE A 193 9.69 9.45 23.14
CA PHE A 193 9.13 8.82 21.96
C PHE A 193 7.84 8.10 22.29
N VAL A 194 6.81 8.36 21.49
CA VAL A 194 5.55 7.63 21.50
C VAL A 194 5.52 6.77 20.24
N THR A 195 5.65 5.45 20.42
CA THR A 195 5.71 4.48 19.32
C THR A 195 5.23 3.10 19.77
N GLU A 196 4.97 2.20 18.83
CA GLU A 196 4.61 0.81 19.15
C GLU A 196 5.85 -0.05 19.42
N GLN A 197 6.96 0.22 18.72
CA GLN A 197 8.15 -0.64 18.76
C GLN A 197 9.45 0.16 18.71
N LEU A 198 10.46 -0.35 19.40
CA LEU A 198 11.85 0.09 19.35
C LEU A 198 12.73 -1.06 18.84
N ILE A 199 13.58 -0.79 17.85
CA ILE A 199 14.66 -1.69 17.42
C ILE A 199 15.99 -1.07 17.83
N ILE A 200 16.80 -1.81 18.60
CA ILE A 200 18.00 -1.24 19.24
C ILE A 200 19.07 -2.30 19.56
N PRO A 201 20.37 -1.99 19.41
CA PRO A 201 21.47 -2.79 19.95
C PRO A 201 21.38 -2.97 21.46
N GLU A 202 21.66 -4.18 21.93
CA GLU A 202 21.68 -4.53 23.35
C GLU A 202 22.52 -3.56 24.18
N GLU A 203 23.65 -3.10 23.65
CA GLU A 203 24.59 -2.21 24.35
C GLU A 203 24.02 -0.80 24.58
N MET A 204 22.95 -0.41 23.89
CA MET A 204 22.35 0.92 24.00
C MET A 204 21.07 0.96 24.83
N VAL A 205 20.48 -0.18 25.17
CA VAL A 205 19.18 -0.28 25.85
C VAL A 205 19.14 0.54 27.14
N GLU A 206 20.14 0.38 28.01
CA GLU A 206 20.20 1.09 29.30
C GLU A 206 20.27 2.61 29.13
N SER A 207 20.89 3.09 28.05
CA SER A 207 21.13 4.52 27.83
C SER A 207 19.91 5.32 27.39
N CYS A 208 18.84 4.64 26.97
CA CYS A 208 17.68 5.30 26.37
C CYS A 208 16.33 4.76 26.83
N ILE A 209 16.31 3.80 27.77
CA ILE A 209 15.05 3.17 28.23
C ILE A 209 14.04 4.20 28.74
N GLU A 210 14.52 5.29 29.37
CA GLU A 210 13.69 6.38 29.90
C GLU A 210 13.00 7.23 28.82
N LEU A 211 13.47 7.17 27.57
CA LEU A 211 12.86 7.90 26.46
C LEU A 211 11.54 7.27 25.98
N PHE A 212 11.24 6.05 26.43
CA PHE A 212 10.11 5.26 25.95
C PHE A 212 9.17 4.86 27.08
N ASP A 213 7.88 4.71 26.77
CA ASP A 213 6.91 4.18 27.72
C ASP A 213 7.10 2.68 27.96
N ALA A 214 6.70 2.19 29.14
CA ALA A 214 6.82 0.77 29.51
C ALA A 214 6.05 -0.22 28.61
N LYS A 215 5.14 0.28 27.76
CA LYS A 215 4.33 -0.52 26.83
C LYS A 215 5.01 -0.77 25.47
N VAL A 216 6.10 -0.06 25.17
CA VAL A 216 6.78 -0.17 23.88
C VAL A 216 7.38 -1.57 23.74
N ASN A 217 7.21 -2.20 22.58
CA ASN A 217 7.81 -3.50 22.29
C ASN A 217 9.29 -3.32 21.89
N PHE A 218 10.22 -3.98 22.59
CA PHE A 218 11.64 -3.87 22.30
C PHE A 218 12.11 -5.06 21.46
N VAL A 219 12.69 -4.78 20.30
CA VAL A 219 13.43 -5.73 19.49
C VAL A 219 14.91 -5.44 19.71
N VAL A 220 15.50 -6.20 20.64
CA VAL A 220 16.91 -6.06 21.01
C VAL A 220 17.78 -6.85 20.04
N ILE A 221 18.74 -6.16 19.43
CA ILE A 221 19.74 -6.76 18.55
C ILE A 221 20.88 -7.27 19.45
N PRO A 222 21.20 -8.58 19.42
CA PRO A 222 22.21 -9.15 20.32
C PRO A 222 23.56 -8.45 20.20
N ALA A 223 24.27 -8.35 21.32
CA ALA A 223 25.59 -7.72 21.36
C ALA A 223 26.54 -8.28 20.30
N GLY A 224 27.27 -7.39 19.63
CA GLY A 224 28.21 -7.76 18.56
C GLY A 224 27.58 -8.09 17.20
N MET A 225 26.27 -7.96 17.03
CA MET A 225 25.62 -8.06 15.71
C MET A 225 25.38 -6.68 15.09
N ALA A 226 25.49 -6.60 13.76
CA ALA A 226 25.08 -5.45 12.96
C ALA A 226 23.62 -5.59 12.52
N LEU A 227 22.83 -4.53 12.67
CA LEU A 227 21.45 -4.50 12.20
C LEU A 227 21.39 -4.13 10.71
N HIS A 228 20.85 -5.02 9.88
CA HIS A 228 20.35 -4.68 8.55
C HIS A 228 18.83 -4.50 8.61
N TYR A 229 18.36 -3.28 8.38
CA TYR A 229 16.93 -2.98 8.34
C TYR A 229 16.35 -3.12 6.93
N GLY A 230 15.28 -3.92 6.81
CA GLY A 230 14.63 -4.24 5.55
C GLY A 230 15.11 -5.56 4.96
N ASP A 231 14.62 -5.87 3.77
CA ASP A 231 14.98 -7.11 3.08
C ASP A 231 16.45 -7.09 2.65
N ALA A 232 17.06 -8.27 2.65
CA ALA A 232 18.46 -8.49 2.33
C ALA A 232 18.63 -9.60 1.28
N VAL A 233 19.74 -9.52 0.54
CA VAL A 233 20.21 -10.59 -0.34
C VAL A 233 21.52 -11.12 0.22
N LEU A 234 21.60 -12.42 0.45
CA LEU A 234 22.80 -13.05 0.98
C LEU A 234 23.90 -13.11 -0.10
N ASN A 235 24.88 -12.21 -0.01
CA ASN A 235 26.02 -12.15 -0.91
C ASN A 235 27.24 -11.52 -0.21
N GLU A 236 28.39 -11.48 -0.89
CA GLU A 236 29.60 -10.83 -0.34
C GLU A 236 29.44 -9.33 -0.09
N GLU A 237 28.57 -8.63 -0.84
CA GLU A 237 28.36 -7.19 -0.67
C GLU A 237 27.69 -6.88 0.67
N LEU A 238 26.71 -7.70 1.07
CA LEU A 238 26.07 -7.63 2.38
C LEU A 238 27.12 -7.80 3.48
N LEU A 239 27.99 -8.81 3.36
CA LEU A 239 29.05 -9.06 4.35
C LEU A 239 30.10 -7.95 4.40
N LYS A 240 30.46 -7.36 3.25
CA LYS A 240 31.38 -6.21 3.19
C LYS A 240 30.80 -4.97 3.86
N LYS A 241 29.48 -4.80 3.80
CA LYS A 241 28.78 -3.63 4.33
C LYS A 241 28.47 -3.77 5.82
N GLU A 242 27.92 -4.91 6.23
CA GLU A 242 27.38 -5.12 7.58
C GLU A 242 28.31 -5.95 8.47
N GLY A 243 29.31 -6.63 7.90
CA GLY A 243 30.25 -7.50 8.62
C GLY A 243 29.85 -8.98 8.57
N ASP A 244 30.44 -9.77 9.46
CA ASP A 244 30.28 -11.24 9.53
C ASP A 244 29.19 -11.69 10.50
N SER A 245 28.67 -10.78 11.34
CA SER A 245 27.65 -11.04 12.36
C SER A 245 26.45 -10.12 12.15
N ILE A 246 25.40 -10.63 11.50
CA ILE A 246 24.31 -9.80 10.95
C ILE A 246 22.96 -10.22 11.54
N TYR A 247 22.16 -9.22 11.93
CA TYR A 247 20.74 -9.35 12.23
C TYR A 247 19.92 -8.66 11.13
N VAL A 248 19.21 -9.44 10.33
CA VAL A 248 18.30 -8.96 9.29
C VAL A 248 16.90 -8.79 9.88
N TYR A 249 16.48 -7.53 10.05
CA TYR A 249 15.10 -7.20 10.36
C TYR A 249 14.30 -7.06 9.05
N GLY A 250 13.92 -8.21 8.50
CA GLY A 250 13.25 -8.33 7.21
C GLY A 250 13.41 -9.75 6.64
N ASN A 251 13.13 -9.90 5.34
CA ASN A 251 13.32 -11.15 4.62
C ASN A 251 14.77 -11.28 4.11
N LEU A 252 15.23 -12.52 3.96
CA LEU A 252 16.53 -12.82 3.37
C LEU A 252 16.35 -13.69 2.14
N LYS A 253 16.76 -13.18 0.98
CA LYS A 253 16.85 -13.98 -0.25
C LYS A 253 18.26 -14.56 -0.38
N VAL A 254 18.34 -15.86 -0.64
CA VAL A 254 19.57 -16.57 -0.99
C VAL A 254 19.55 -16.80 -2.51
N PRO A 255 20.40 -16.10 -3.28
CA PRO A 255 20.47 -16.29 -4.73
C PRO A 255 20.87 -17.71 -5.11
N GLU A 256 20.35 -18.24 -6.22
CA GLU A 256 20.66 -19.59 -6.71
C GLU A 256 22.18 -19.80 -6.96
N ASP A 257 22.86 -18.78 -7.47
CA ASP A 257 24.27 -18.80 -7.85
C ASP A 257 25.23 -18.59 -6.69
N VAL A 258 24.72 -18.37 -5.46
CA VAL A 258 25.56 -18.12 -4.31
C VAL A 258 26.28 -19.39 -3.84
N LYS A 259 27.59 -19.26 -3.63
CA LYS A 259 28.42 -20.34 -3.07
C LYS A 259 28.37 -20.30 -1.56
N LEU A 260 27.34 -20.92 -0.98
CA LEU A 260 27.14 -20.94 0.48
C LEU A 260 28.34 -21.50 1.25
N ASP A 261 29.05 -22.50 0.70
CA ASP A 261 30.24 -23.05 1.34
C ASP A 261 31.39 -22.02 1.46
N THR A 262 31.46 -21.05 0.55
CA THR A 262 32.43 -19.93 0.63
C THR A 262 31.99 -18.89 1.66
N LEU A 263 30.68 -18.69 1.82
CA LEU A 263 30.14 -17.74 2.81
C LEU A 263 30.18 -18.29 4.23
N ASP A 264 30.17 -19.61 4.41
CA ASP A 264 30.26 -20.28 5.71
C ASP A 264 31.52 -19.85 6.49
N GLU A 265 32.64 -19.69 5.79
CA GLU A 265 33.89 -19.20 6.41
C GLU A 265 33.87 -17.71 6.76
N LEU A 266 32.94 -16.95 6.19
CA LEU A 266 32.84 -15.49 6.34
C LEU A 266 31.72 -15.06 7.29
N ILE A 267 30.79 -15.96 7.64
CA ILE A 267 29.62 -15.65 8.47
C ILE A 267 29.84 -16.22 9.86
N SER A 268 30.13 -15.32 10.81
CA SER A 268 30.20 -15.66 12.23
C SER A 268 28.82 -15.96 12.81
N LYS A 269 27.79 -15.16 12.46
CA LYS A 269 26.39 -15.38 12.88
C LYS A 269 25.42 -14.63 11.96
N LEU A 270 24.30 -15.27 11.64
CA LEU A 270 23.21 -14.64 10.88
C LEU A 270 21.88 -14.86 11.61
N MET A 271 21.11 -13.80 11.82
CA MET A 271 19.74 -13.90 12.35
C MET A 271 18.78 -13.24 11.36
N VAL A 272 17.69 -13.92 11.02
CA VAL A 272 16.67 -13.40 10.10
C VAL A 272 15.33 -13.35 10.82
N LYS A 273 14.78 -12.14 10.92
CA LYS A 273 13.55 -11.90 11.67
C LYS A 273 12.31 -12.42 10.96
N GLU A 274 12.25 -12.34 9.63
CA GLU A 274 11.08 -12.78 8.87
C GLU A 274 11.38 -14.08 8.12
N THR A 275 11.30 -14.07 6.79
CA THR A 275 11.37 -15.27 5.95
C THR A 275 12.71 -15.36 5.24
N VAL A 276 13.32 -16.54 5.28
CA VAL A 276 14.42 -16.89 4.37
C VAL A 276 13.83 -17.56 3.15
N VAL A 277 14.24 -17.12 1.97
CA VAL A 277 13.83 -17.65 0.67
C VAL A 277 15.06 -18.18 -0.07
N LEU A 278 15.09 -19.47 -0.40
CA LEU A 278 16.24 -20.13 -1.04
C LEU A 278 15.82 -21.34 -1.91
N MET A 279 16.68 -21.84 -2.80
CA MET A 279 16.35 -23.01 -3.64
C MET A 279 16.38 -24.32 -2.83
N LYS A 280 15.56 -25.32 -3.15
CA LYS A 280 15.46 -26.52 -2.29
C LYS A 280 16.80 -27.26 -2.16
N ASN A 281 17.60 -27.25 -3.23
CA ASN A 281 18.94 -27.82 -3.27
C ASN A 281 19.98 -27.09 -2.37
N GLN A 282 19.74 -25.84 -1.97
CA GLN A 282 20.63 -25.03 -1.12
C GLN A 282 20.39 -25.26 0.38
N GLU A 283 19.26 -25.86 0.78
CA GLU A 283 18.85 -25.97 2.18
C GLU A 283 19.92 -26.58 3.09
N ALA A 284 20.56 -27.64 2.62
CA ALA A 284 21.57 -28.36 3.41
C ALA A 284 22.82 -27.52 3.65
N SER A 285 23.30 -26.76 2.65
CA SER A 285 24.43 -25.86 2.82
C SER A 285 24.05 -24.62 3.62
N PHE A 286 22.83 -24.09 3.43
CA PHE A 286 22.35 -22.93 4.19
C PHE A 286 22.25 -23.24 5.69
N LYS A 287 21.77 -24.44 6.06
CA LYS A 287 21.68 -24.88 7.46
C LYS A 287 23.03 -25.12 8.14
N LYS A 288 24.13 -25.20 7.39
CA LYS A 288 25.48 -25.28 7.98
C LYS A 288 25.96 -23.92 8.45
N LEU A 289 25.49 -22.84 7.82
CA LEU A 289 25.74 -21.49 8.29
C LEU A 289 25.23 -21.37 9.73
N ASN A 290 25.93 -20.58 10.55
CA ASN A 290 25.45 -20.25 11.89
C ASN A 290 24.26 -19.29 11.82
N VAL A 291 23.09 -19.81 11.42
CA VAL A 291 21.90 -19.03 11.10
C VAL A 291 20.71 -19.37 11.99
N ASP A 292 20.02 -18.34 12.51
CA ASP A 292 18.71 -18.47 13.14
C ASP A 292 17.66 -17.74 12.28
N TYR A 293 16.51 -18.37 12.03
CA TYR A 293 15.44 -17.78 11.24
C TYR A 293 14.06 -18.20 11.75
N GLN A 294 13.04 -17.37 11.50
CA GLN A 294 11.66 -17.68 11.91
C GLN A 294 10.92 -18.58 10.91
N ARG A 295 11.10 -18.31 9.62
CA ARG A 295 10.41 -19.01 8.54
C ARG A 295 11.37 -19.29 7.40
N LEU A 296 11.23 -20.47 6.79
CA LEU A 296 11.96 -20.88 5.59
C LEU A 296 10.97 -21.20 4.49
N GLU A 297 11.18 -20.61 3.33
CA GLU A 297 10.45 -20.87 2.10
C GLU A 297 11.41 -21.25 0.98
N PHE A 298 10.90 -22.04 0.04
CA PHE A 298 11.66 -22.46 -1.12
C PHE A 298 11.24 -21.67 -2.36
N GLU A 299 12.22 -21.16 -3.11
CA GLU A 299 11.95 -20.64 -4.44
C GLU A 299 11.39 -21.74 -5.34
N TRP A 300 10.49 -21.35 -6.23
CA TRP A 300 9.91 -22.28 -7.18
C TRP A 300 10.89 -22.55 -8.32
N GLU A 301 11.32 -23.80 -8.45
CA GLU A 301 12.35 -24.22 -9.42
C GLU A 301 11.82 -24.34 -10.85
N GLY A 302 10.50 -24.29 -11.06
CA GLY A 302 9.90 -24.42 -12.38
C GLY A 302 9.35 -23.13 -12.98
N ARG A 303 8.49 -23.25 -13.99
CA ARG A 303 7.94 -22.09 -14.70
C ARG A 303 6.95 -21.33 -13.82
N ILE A 304 7.17 -20.02 -13.64
CA ILE A 304 6.23 -19.13 -12.93
C ILE A 304 5.41 -18.31 -13.94
N ILE A 305 4.09 -18.26 -13.74
CA ILE A 305 3.19 -17.37 -14.48
C ILE A 305 2.39 -16.54 -13.47
N GLU A 306 2.57 -15.22 -13.52
CA GLU A 306 2.02 -14.32 -12.51
C GLU A 306 1.52 -12.97 -13.04
N ASN A 307 0.69 -12.30 -12.24
CA ASN A 307 0.22 -10.92 -12.44
C ASN A 307 -0.46 -10.70 -13.81
N LYS A 308 -1.30 -11.64 -14.23
CA LYS A 308 -2.14 -11.56 -15.44
C LYS A 308 -3.61 -11.42 -15.06
N PRO A 309 -4.43 -10.70 -15.84
CA PRO A 309 -5.87 -10.67 -15.59
C PRO A 309 -6.49 -12.06 -15.79
N ASN A 310 -6.18 -12.73 -16.89
CA ASN A 310 -6.70 -14.06 -17.21
C ASN A 310 -5.62 -14.94 -17.86
N ILE A 311 -5.69 -16.26 -17.65
CA ILE A 311 -4.85 -17.24 -18.35
C ILE A 311 -5.63 -18.51 -18.71
N SER A 312 -5.23 -19.17 -19.80
CA SER A 312 -5.64 -20.54 -20.12
C SER A 312 -4.45 -21.48 -19.94
N ILE A 313 -4.63 -22.53 -19.14
CA ILE A 313 -3.68 -23.62 -18.95
C ILE A 313 -4.12 -24.77 -19.83
N ASP A 314 -3.41 -24.98 -20.93
CA ASP A 314 -3.64 -26.08 -21.85
C ASP A 314 -2.63 -27.21 -21.64
N LYS A 315 -2.90 -28.34 -22.28
CA LYS A 315 -2.08 -29.54 -22.20
C LYS A 315 -0.65 -29.27 -22.68
N ILE A 316 -0.50 -28.50 -23.76
CA ILE A 316 0.78 -28.16 -24.38
C ILE A 316 1.67 -27.40 -23.39
N LEU A 317 1.10 -26.46 -22.63
CA LEU A 317 1.81 -25.68 -21.63
C LEU A 317 2.41 -26.58 -20.54
N LEU A 318 1.63 -27.56 -20.04
CA LEU A 318 2.08 -28.47 -19.00
C LEU A 318 3.10 -29.49 -19.54
N GLU A 319 2.86 -30.05 -20.73
CA GLU A 319 3.76 -31.04 -21.34
C GLU A 319 5.10 -30.45 -21.79
N ASN A 320 5.12 -29.18 -22.23
CA ASN A 320 6.36 -28.50 -22.63
C ASN A 320 7.12 -27.86 -21.47
N SER A 321 6.60 -27.92 -20.25
CA SER A 321 7.32 -27.46 -19.07
C SER A 321 8.04 -28.66 -18.47
N SER A 322 9.36 -28.74 -18.67
CA SER A 322 10.21 -29.79 -18.08
C SER A 322 10.12 -29.81 -16.56
N ASP A 323 9.84 -28.66 -15.98
CA ASP A 323 9.68 -28.41 -14.55
C ASP A 323 8.23 -28.01 -14.23
N GLN A 324 7.82 -28.12 -12.97
CA GLN A 324 6.45 -27.82 -12.54
C GLN A 324 6.08 -26.34 -12.83
N VAL A 325 4.82 -26.07 -13.15
CA VAL A 325 4.28 -24.73 -13.42
C VAL A 325 3.58 -24.20 -12.17
N LEU A 326 4.00 -23.02 -11.70
CA LEU A 326 3.32 -22.24 -10.67
C LEU A 326 2.55 -21.10 -11.31
N VAL A 327 1.25 -21.05 -11.05
CA VAL A 327 0.36 -19.98 -11.47
C VAL A 327 -0.05 -19.19 -10.23
N ARG A 328 0.27 -17.88 -10.17
CA ARG A 328 -0.04 -17.08 -8.99
C ARG A 328 -0.51 -15.65 -9.26
N ASN A 329 -1.32 -15.08 -8.37
CA ASN A 329 -1.83 -13.70 -8.46
C ASN A 329 -2.56 -13.42 -9.79
N ILE A 330 -3.54 -14.26 -10.15
CA ILE A 330 -4.34 -14.13 -11.38
C ILE A 330 -5.83 -14.03 -11.03
N ALA A 331 -6.59 -13.17 -11.73
CA ALA A 331 -8.02 -13.06 -11.48
C ALA A 331 -8.76 -14.32 -11.95
N THR A 332 -8.56 -14.75 -13.22
CA THR A 332 -9.19 -15.99 -13.73
C THR A 332 -8.17 -16.95 -14.37
N VAL A 333 -8.13 -18.19 -13.88
CA VAL A 333 -7.34 -19.29 -14.47
C VAL A 333 -8.31 -20.29 -15.11
N LYS A 334 -8.23 -20.50 -16.42
CA LYS A 334 -9.03 -21.50 -17.13
C LYS A 334 -8.21 -22.74 -17.43
N ILE A 335 -8.63 -23.90 -16.94
CA ILE A 335 -8.02 -25.18 -17.28
C ILE A 335 -8.71 -25.74 -18.53
N ALA A 336 -7.93 -26.06 -19.57
CA ALA A 336 -8.48 -26.65 -20.78
C ALA A 336 -9.05 -28.04 -20.51
N GLN A 337 -10.08 -28.42 -21.26
CA GLN A 337 -10.83 -29.66 -21.00
C GLN A 337 -10.00 -30.94 -21.23
N ASP A 338 -8.98 -30.86 -22.09
CA ASP A 338 -8.09 -31.97 -22.44
C ASP A 338 -6.91 -32.16 -21.47
N VAL A 339 -6.80 -31.29 -20.45
CA VAL A 339 -5.81 -31.43 -19.38
C VAL A 339 -6.29 -32.49 -18.40
N THR A 340 -5.50 -33.56 -18.22
CA THR A 340 -5.87 -34.66 -17.33
C THR A 340 -5.63 -34.30 -15.85
N PRO A 341 -6.38 -34.91 -14.91
CA PRO A 341 -6.11 -34.74 -13.47
C PRO A 341 -4.68 -35.10 -13.08
N GLU A 342 -4.07 -36.09 -13.75
CA GLU A 342 -2.68 -36.49 -13.53
C GLU A 342 -1.68 -35.39 -13.93
N LEU A 343 -1.88 -34.74 -15.08
CA LEU A 343 -1.05 -33.62 -15.51
C LEU A 343 -1.13 -32.45 -14.51
N ILE A 344 -2.33 -32.16 -14.00
CA ILE A 344 -2.54 -31.11 -12.99
C ILE A 344 -1.79 -31.45 -11.71
N LEU A 345 -1.94 -32.68 -11.20
CA LEU A 345 -1.32 -33.08 -9.94
C LEU A 345 0.21 -33.01 -10.00
N ASN A 346 0.78 -33.44 -11.13
CA ASN A 346 2.23 -33.57 -11.29
C ASN A 346 2.90 -32.25 -11.68
N TYR A 347 2.25 -31.40 -12.46
CA TYR A 347 2.90 -30.25 -13.11
C TYR A 347 2.27 -28.89 -12.77
N LEU A 348 1.19 -28.81 -12.01
CA LEU A 348 0.53 -27.53 -11.75
C LEU A 348 0.40 -27.23 -10.25
N ARG A 349 0.74 -26.00 -9.86
CA ARG A 349 0.38 -25.39 -8.58
C ARG A 349 -0.30 -24.05 -8.85
N ILE A 350 -1.33 -23.73 -8.04
CA ILE A 350 -2.10 -22.50 -8.18
C ILE A 350 -2.12 -21.78 -6.82
N GLN A 351 -1.78 -20.49 -6.79
CA GLN A 351 -1.73 -19.71 -5.55
C GLN A 351 -2.34 -18.32 -5.71
N ASN A 352 -3.11 -17.85 -4.72
CA ASN A 352 -3.62 -16.47 -4.67
C ASN A 352 -4.38 -16.04 -5.95
N CYS A 353 -5.31 -16.87 -6.42
CA CYS A 353 -6.12 -16.57 -7.62
C CYS A 353 -7.59 -16.33 -7.23
N ALA A 354 -8.30 -15.44 -7.92
CA ALA A 354 -9.71 -15.19 -7.58
C ALA A 354 -10.60 -16.35 -8.03
N GLN A 355 -10.45 -16.82 -9.27
CA GLN A 355 -11.28 -17.87 -9.84
C GLN A 355 -10.45 -18.87 -10.66
N VAL A 356 -10.74 -20.16 -10.49
CA VAL A 356 -10.21 -21.25 -11.34
C VAL A 356 -11.37 -21.98 -12.00
N LEU A 357 -11.44 -21.90 -13.33
CA LEU A 357 -12.43 -22.55 -14.17
C LEU A 357 -11.93 -23.92 -14.60
N CYS A 358 -12.58 -24.98 -14.13
CA CYS A 358 -12.23 -26.37 -14.43
C CYS A 358 -13.48 -27.25 -14.58
N ASN A 359 -13.35 -28.39 -15.25
CA ASN A 359 -14.44 -29.37 -15.32
C ASN A 359 -14.55 -30.19 -14.02
N GLU A 360 -15.64 -30.95 -13.86
CA GLU A 360 -15.88 -31.75 -12.65
C GLU A 360 -14.83 -32.85 -12.41
N GLU A 361 -14.22 -33.42 -13.46
CA GLU A 361 -13.16 -34.43 -13.32
C GLU A 361 -11.85 -33.84 -12.76
N GLN A 362 -11.55 -32.59 -13.10
CA GLN A 362 -10.34 -31.86 -12.66
C GLN A 362 -10.50 -31.27 -11.26
N LYS A 363 -11.72 -30.93 -10.86
CA LYS A 363 -12.05 -30.14 -9.66
C LYS A 363 -11.38 -30.64 -8.39
N SER A 364 -11.46 -31.94 -8.12
CA SER A 364 -10.88 -32.53 -6.90
C SER A 364 -9.36 -32.35 -6.82
N VAL A 365 -8.66 -32.48 -7.95
CA VAL A 365 -7.21 -32.30 -8.01
C VAL A 365 -6.84 -30.82 -7.95
N ILE A 366 -7.59 -29.95 -8.64
CA ILE A 366 -7.39 -28.50 -8.58
C ILE A 366 -7.53 -28.00 -7.14
N VAL A 367 -8.53 -28.45 -6.39
CA VAL A 367 -8.68 -28.13 -4.97
C VAL A 367 -7.46 -28.59 -4.17
N ALA A 368 -6.91 -29.77 -4.45
CA ALA A 368 -5.77 -30.31 -3.71
C ALA A 368 -4.45 -29.56 -3.97
N ILE A 369 -4.26 -28.98 -5.16
CA ILE A 369 -3.02 -28.26 -5.54
C ILE A 369 -3.12 -26.74 -5.41
N SER A 370 -4.30 -26.23 -5.05
CA SER A 370 -4.57 -24.80 -4.95
C SER A 370 -4.40 -24.28 -3.52
N GLN A 371 -3.84 -23.09 -3.38
CA GLN A 371 -3.74 -22.37 -2.12
C GLN A 371 -4.29 -20.95 -2.28
N ASN A 372 -5.13 -20.50 -1.35
CA ASN A 372 -5.75 -19.15 -1.39
C ASN A 372 -6.47 -18.85 -2.72
N VAL A 373 -7.37 -19.75 -3.14
CA VAL A 373 -8.23 -19.53 -4.31
C VAL A 373 -9.66 -19.27 -3.85
N ALA A 374 -10.29 -18.20 -4.32
CA ALA A 374 -11.62 -17.81 -3.83
C ALA A 374 -12.76 -18.65 -4.42
N GLN A 375 -12.69 -19.01 -5.70
CA GLN A 375 -13.70 -19.84 -6.38
C GLN A 375 -13.06 -20.88 -7.30
N ILE A 376 -13.54 -22.13 -7.23
CA ILE A 376 -13.10 -23.25 -8.09
C ILE A 376 -14.35 -23.97 -8.63
N GLY A 377 -14.49 -24.07 -9.95
CA GLY A 377 -15.62 -24.77 -10.59
C GLY A 377 -15.94 -24.24 -11.98
N GLU A 378 -17.07 -24.66 -12.55
CA GLU A 378 -17.55 -24.11 -13.82
C GLU A 378 -17.94 -22.63 -13.66
N ALA A 379 -17.88 -21.88 -14.77
CA ALA A 379 -18.32 -20.50 -14.76
C ALA A 379 -19.84 -20.46 -14.63
N ASP A 380 -20.35 -20.13 -13.43
CA ASP A 380 -21.69 -19.57 -13.32
C ASP A 380 -21.66 -18.25 -14.09
N GLY A 381 -22.41 -18.18 -15.19
CA GLY A 381 -22.28 -17.20 -16.28
C GLY A 381 -22.64 -15.75 -15.95
N GLU A 382 -22.24 -15.21 -14.79
CA GLU A 382 -22.31 -13.78 -14.52
C GLU A 382 -20.97 -13.11 -14.87
N GLU A 383 -20.86 -12.66 -16.12
CA GLU A 383 -19.88 -11.66 -16.52
C GLU A 383 -20.08 -10.39 -15.67
N LEU A 384 -19.02 -9.96 -14.98
CA LEU A 384 -18.98 -8.67 -14.30
C LEU A 384 -19.18 -7.52 -15.31
N PRO A 385 -19.96 -6.48 -14.96
CA PRO A 385 -20.26 -5.37 -15.87
C PRO A 385 -19.05 -4.43 -15.98
N GLY A 386 -18.25 -4.62 -17.03
CA GLY A 386 -17.15 -3.73 -17.42
C GLY A 386 -17.08 -3.63 -18.93
N LYS A 387 -18.02 -2.88 -19.52
CA LYS A 387 -18.15 -2.77 -20.98
C LYS A 387 -17.00 -1.93 -21.55
N ASN A 388 -15.99 -2.59 -22.10
CA ASN A 388 -14.96 -1.96 -22.92
C ASN A 388 -15.61 -1.33 -24.17
N ILE A 389 -15.48 -0.01 -24.32
CA ILE A 389 -15.92 0.71 -25.51
C ILE A 389 -14.88 0.49 -26.62
N GLY A 390 -15.35 0.12 -27.81
CA GLY A 390 -14.49 -0.11 -28.97
C GLY A 390 -13.81 1.18 -29.44
N ILE A 391 -12.57 1.06 -29.92
CA ILE A 391 -11.71 2.12 -30.47
C ILE A 391 -12.40 3.00 -31.53
N GLN A 392 -13.47 2.50 -32.18
CA GLN A 392 -14.23 3.26 -33.19
C GLN A 392 -15.10 4.39 -32.60
N ASP A 393 -15.57 4.29 -31.35
CA ASP A 393 -16.44 5.31 -30.72
C ASP A 393 -15.67 6.55 -30.21
N LEU A 394 -14.34 6.43 -30.08
CA LEU A 394 -13.44 7.52 -29.67
C LEU A 394 -13.04 8.45 -30.83
N LEU A 395 -13.09 7.99 -32.09
CA LEU A 395 -12.66 8.75 -33.27
C LEU A 395 -13.53 10.00 -33.55
N PHE A 396 -14.73 10.08 -32.98
CA PHE A 396 -15.66 11.20 -33.12
C PHE A 396 -16.04 11.86 -31.77
N ALA A 397 -15.29 11.56 -30.71
CA ALA A 397 -15.53 12.10 -29.38
C ALA A 397 -14.77 13.42 -29.14
N LYS A 398 -15.38 14.35 -28.41
CA LYS A 398 -14.64 15.41 -27.72
C LYS A 398 -14.01 14.79 -26.48
N VAL A 399 -12.68 14.67 -26.46
CA VAL A 399 -11.93 14.11 -25.33
C VAL A 399 -11.23 15.25 -24.58
N ILE A 400 -11.37 15.27 -23.26
CA ILE A 400 -10.69 16.18 -22.35
C ILE A 400 -9.92 15.34 -21.34
N ASN A 401 -8.64 15.64 -21.16
CA ASN A 401 -7.80 15.10 -20.08
C ASN A 401 -7.29 16.28 -19.27
N ALA A 402 -7.52 16.28 -17.96
CA ALA A 402 -7.12 17.35 -17.05
C ALA A 402 -6.93 16.81 -15.63
N ASP A 403 -6.10 17.43 -14.79
CA ASP A 403 -6.02 17.02 -13.39
C ASP A 403 -7.30 17.39 -12.63
N SER A 404 -7.89 18.55 -12.95
CA SER A 404 -9.17 19.01 -12.42
C SER A 404 -9.98 19.72 -13.49
N TYR A 405 -11.30 19.53 -13.51
CA TYR A 405 -12.21 20.11 -14.50
C TYR A 405 -13.52 20.59 -13.87
N ILE A 406 -13.96 21.79 -14.24
CA ILE A 406 -15.28 22.34 -13.86
C ILE A 406 -16.21 22.18 -15.06
N LEU A 407 -17.34 21.48 -14.86
CA LEU A 407 -18.37 21.29 -15.89
C LEU A 407 -19.28 22.51 -16.03
#